data_AF-A0A843RJF0-F1
#
_entry.id   AF-A0A843RJF0-F1
#
_cell.length_a   1.000
_cell.length_b   1.000
_cell.length_c   1.000
_cell.angle_alpha   90.00
_cell.angle_beta   90.00
_cell.angle_gamma   90.00
#
_symmetry.space_group_name_H-M   'P 1'
#
loop_
_entity.id
_entity.type
_entity.pdbx_description
1 polymer ?
#
loop_
_entity_poly.entity_id
_entity_poly.type
_entity_poly.pdbx_seq_one_letter_code
_entity_poly.pdbx_strand_id
1 'polypeptide(L)'
;MPDKAPSERQPGPAGPGDAEQAAALRLLGDAATYGGKVEVERIDTHGAIVFLAGARAYKVKRAVAYPYMDFSTLEKRRSACLREREINHRNAPELYLDVVPVTQSGGQLHLGGAGEAVEWVLVMQRFDQDCLLSVLAEAGKLTPAIMTALADAIARFHTTAEARSLRNIKINLQAARALY
;
A
#
# COMPACT_ATOMS: atom_id res chain seq x y z
N MET A 1 10.20 5.74 36.28
CA MET A 1 10.02 4.68 35.26
C MET A 1 11.03 4.99 34.15
N PRO A 2 12.08 4.19 33.92
CA PRO A 2 13.01 4.50 32.83
C PRO A 2 12.35 4.18 31.49
N ASP A 3 12.55 5.12 30.58
CA ASP A 3 12.07 5.15 29.20
C ASP A 3 12.68 4.00 28.39
N LYS A 4 11.84 3.15 27.81
CA LYS A 4 12.27 2.02 26.99
C LYS A 4 12.36 2.52 25.55
N ALA A 5 13.56 2.95 25.16
CA ALA A 5 13.87 3.30 23.78
C ALA A 5 13.41 2.18 22.82
N PRO A 6 12.74 2.51 21.70
CA PRO A 6 12.32 1.50 20.74
C PRO A 6 13.58 0.85 20.13
N SER A 7 13.60 -0.48 20.14
CA SER A 7 14.65 -1.28 19.51
C SER A 7 14.57 -1.13 17.99
N GLU A 8 15.40 -0.23 17.45
CA GLU A 8 15.71 -0.20 16.02
C GLU A 8 16.56 -1.44 15.68
N ARG A 9 15.90 -2.50 15.19
CA ARG A 9 16.63 -3.55 14.48
C ARG A 9 17.01 -3.00 13.12
N GLN A 10 18.32 -2.88 12.89
CA GLN A 10 18.86 -2.57 11.57
C GLN A 10 18.30 -3.56 10.54
N PRO A 11 17.80 -3.08 9.39
CA PRO A 11 17.43 -3.98 8.30
C PRO A 11 18.67 -4.78 7.88
N GLY A 12 18.49 -6.10 7.71
CA GLY A 12 19.55 -6.98 7.22
C GLY A 12 20.06 -6.57 5.84
N PRO A 13 21.18 -7.16 5.37
CA PRO A 13 21.75 -6.81 4.07
C PRO A 13 20.73 -7.01 2.95
N ALA A 14 20.71 -6.05 2.02
CA ALA A 14 19.75 -6.01 0.93
C ALA A 14 19.87 -7.26 0.03
N GLY A 15 18.79 -8.03 -0.10
CA GLY A 15 18.73 -9.16 -1.03
C GLY A 15 18.61 -8.69 -2.49
N PRO A 16 18.78 -9.58 -3.49
CA PRO A 16 18.61 -9.24 -4.91
C PRO A 16 17.24 -8.58 -5.20
N GLY A 17 16.17 -9.00 -4.50
CA GLY A 17 14.84 -8.38 -4.61
C GLY A 17 14.76 -6.94 -4.09
N ASP A 18 15.69 -6.50 -3.24
CA ASP A 18 15.75 -5.13 -2.75
C ASP A 18 16.37 -4.19 -3.79
N ALA A 19 17.32 -4.69 -4.60
CA ALA A 19 17.91 -3.94 -5.70
C ALA A 19 16.91 -3.74 -6.86
N GLU A 20 16.15 -4.78 -7.19
CA GLU A 20 15.07 -4.72 -8.19
C GLU A 20 13.97 -3.75 -7.76
N GLN A 21 13.51 -3.84 -6.50
CA GLN A 21 12.55 -2.88 -5.97
C GLN A 21 13.12 -1.46 -6.00
N ALA A 22 14.37 -1.24 -5.59
CA ALA A 22 14.98 0.09 -5.65
C ALA A 22 15.01 0.66 -7.08
N ALA A 23 15.26 -0.18 -8.10
CA ALA A 23 15.21 0.25 -9.49
C ALA A 23 13.79 0.60 -9.95
N ALA A 24 12.79 -0.20 -9.58
CA ALA A 24 11.38 0.11 -9.84
C ALA A 24 10.93 1.41 -9.16
N LEU A 25 11.37 1.66 -7.92
CA LEU A 25 11.08 2.90 -7.20
C LEU A 25 11.73 4.12 -7.84
N ARG A 26 12.95 3.98 -8.42
CA ARG A 26 13.57 5.06 -9.21
C ARG A 26 12.78 5.37 -10.47
N LEU A 27 12.35 4.34 -11.21
CA LEU A 27 11.48 4.52 -12.38
C LEU A 27 10.22 5.30 -12.00
N LEU A 28 9.52 4.89 -10.94
CA LEU A 28 8.28 5.52 -10.52
C LEU A 28 8.46 6.96 -9.98
N GLY A 29 9.66 7.31 -9.51
CA GLY A 29 10.01 8.66 -9.10
C GLY A 29 10.37 9.60 -10.25
N ASP A 30 10.62 9.07 -11.46
CA ASP A 30 11.01 9.85 -12.63
C ASP A 30 9.76 10.38 -13.37
N ALA A 31 9.71 11.68 -13.59
CA ALA A 31 8.65 12.34 -14.36
C ALA A 31 8.54 11.78 -15.79
N ALA A 32 9.65 11.31 -16.38
CA ALA A 32 9.67 10.73 -17.72
C ALA A 32 8.77 9.48 -17.84
N THR A 33 8.60 8.72 -16.76
CA THR A 33 7.68 7.57 -16.69
C THR A 33 6.23 7.97 -16.98
N TYR A 34 5.88 9.23 -16.72
CA TYR A 34 4.54 9.79 -16.90
C TYR A 34 4.48 10.83 -18.04
N GLY A 35 5.44 10.78 -18.98
CA GLY A 35 5.49 11.68 -20.14
C GLY A 35 6.18 13.03 -19.88
N GLY A 36 6.85 13.20 -18.73
CA GLY A 36 7.80 14.28 -18.45
C GLY A 36 7.20 15.65 -18.10
N LYS A 37 5.87 15.77 -18.00
CA LYS A 37 5.16 17.06 -17.79
C LYS A 37 4.51 17.20 -16.43
N VAL A 38 4.73 16.25 -15.52
CA VAL A 38 4.14 16.24 -14.19
C VAL A 38 5.23 16.16 -13.14
N GLU A 39 5.06 16.89 -12.04
CA GLU A 39 5.86 16.67 -10.84
C GLU A 39 5.44 15.35 -10.19
N VAL A 40 6.42 14.66 -9.61
CA VAL A 40 6.23 13.40 -8.91
C VAL A 40 6.52 13.61 -7.43
N GLU A 41 5.49 13.50 -6.62
CA GLU A 41 5.61 13.55 -5.16
C GLU A 41 5.70 12.13 -4.60
N ARG A 42 6.63 11.90 -3.67
CA ARG A 42 6.82 10.59 -3.02
C ARG A 42 6.37 10.65 -1.56
N ILE A 43 5.53 9.71 -1.18
CA ILE A 43 5.04 9.52 0.19
C ILE A 43 5.42 8.12 0.66
N ASP A 44 6.19 8.06 1.74
CA ASP A 44 6.59 6.80 2.36
C ASP A 44 5.77 6.51 3.62
N THR A 45 5.33 5.26 3.73
CA THR A 45 4.76 4.69 4.96
C THR A 45 5.58 3.48 5.37
N HIS A 46 5.34 2.94 6.56
CA HIS A 46 6.02 1.72 7.03
C HIS A 46 5.91 0.50 6.09
N GLY A 47 4.82 0.38 5.30
CA GLY A 47 4.53 -0.83 4.52
C GLY A 47 4.30 -0.57 3.02
N ALA A 48 4.34 0.68 2.59
CA ALA A 48 4.11 1.06 1.20
C ALA A 48 4.77 2.40 0.87
N ILE A 49 5.04 2.59 -0.42
CA ILE A 49 5.55 3.82 -1.01
C ILE A 49 4.56 4.24 -2.08
N VAL A 50 4.17 5.51 -2.09
CA VAL A 50 3.20 6.07 -3.02
C VAL A 50 3.84 7.19 -3.82
N PHE A 51 3.67 7.17 -5.14
CA PHE A 51 4.06 8.26 -6.03
C PHE A 51 2.80 8.95 -6.56
N LEU A 52 2.69 10.26 -6.36
CA LEU A 52 1.62 11.08 -6.91
C LEU A 52 2.14 11.75 -8.18
N ALA A 53 1.53 11.46 -9.33
CA ALA A 53 1.93 12.01 -10.62
C ALA A 53 0.69 12.42 -11.41
N GLY A 54 0.53 13.74 -11.60
CA GLY A 54 -0.67 14.32 -12.21
C GLY A 54 -1.95 13.90 -11.47
N ALA A 55 -2.91 13.32 -12.21
CA ALA A 55 -4.19 12.87 -11.68
C ALA A 55 -4.16 11.46 -11.05
N ARG A 56 -2.98 10.81 -10.97
CA ARG A 56 -2.85 9.42 -10.52
C ARG A 56 -1.92 9.26 -9.34
N ALA A 57 -2.16 8.20 -8.57
CA ALA A 57 -1.32 7.73 -7.49
C ALA A 57 -0.88 6.29 -7.78
N TYR A 58 0.39 5.99 -7.53
CA TYR A 58 1.04 4.72 -7.85
C TYR A 58 1.63 4.15 -6.58
N LYS A 59 1.01 3.10 -6.04
CA LYS A 59 1.38 2.52 -4.74
C LYS A 59 2.11 1.21 -4.92
N VAL A 60 3.28 1.11 -4.28
CA VAL A 60 4.12 -0.09 -4.21
C VAL A 60 4.17 -0.57 -2.77
N LYS A 61 4.13 -1.89 -2.56
CA LYS A 61 4.36 -2.48 -1.23
C LYS A 61 5.84 -2.50 -0.93
N ARG A 62 6.24 -2.09 0.27
CA ARG A 62 7.66 -2.13 0.67
C ARG A 62 8.10 -3.60 0.78
N ALA A 63 9.28 -3.94 0.29
CA ALA A 63 9.87 -5.27 0.44
C ALA A 63 10.29 -5.49 1.89
N VAL A 64 9.35 -5.87 2.74
CA VAL A 64 9.55 -6.03 4.20
C VAL A 64 8.84 -7.27 4.71
N ALA A 65 9.35 -7.83 5.80
CA ALA A 65 8.69 -8.86 6.59
C ALA A 65 8.67 -8.44 8.06
N TYR A 66 7.47 -8.13 8.55
CA TYR A 66 7.16 -7.87 9.95
C TYR A 66 6.34 -9.04 10.53
N PRO A 67 6.30 -9.22 11.86
CA PRO A 67 5.52 -10.29 12.49
C PRO A 67 4.03 -10.34 12.12
N TYR A 68 3.47 -9.22 11.65
CA TYR A 68 2.06 -9.05 11.30
C TYR A 68 1.82 -8.79 9.79
N MET A 69 2.87 -8.68 8.97
CA MET A 69 2.76 -8.28 7.57
C MET A 69 3.98 -8.76 6.79
N ASP A 70 3.76 -9.46 5.69
CA ASP A 70 4.86 -10.02 4.88
C ASP A 70 4.68 -9.70 3.39
N PHE A 71 5.55 -8.82 2.91
CA PHE A 71 5.68 -8.36 1.52
C PHE A 71 7.08 -8.63 0.97
N SER A 72 7.79 -9.59 1.57
CA SER A 72 9.20 -9.90 1.27
C SER A 72 9.44 -10.35 -0.18
N THR A 73 8.49 -11.03 -0.80
CA THR A 73 8.64 -11.54 -2.19
C THR A 73 7.74 -10.79 -3.16
N LEU A 74 8.12 -10.81 -4.43
CA LEU A 74 7.35 -10.19 -5.51
C LEU A 74 5.92 -10.73 -5.57
N GLU A 75 5.73 -12.04 -5.41
CA GLU A 75 4.42 -12.71 -5.44
C GLU A 75 3.54 -12.27 -4.27
N LYS A 76 4.13 -12.08 -3.09
CA LYS A 76 3.41 -11.54 -1.91
C LYS A 76 2.96 -10.11 -2.17
N ARG A 77 3.82 -9.28 -2.76
CA ARG A 77 3.46 -7.90 -3.14
C ARG A 77 2.37 -7.85 -4.20
N ARG A 78 2.46 -8.70 -5.23
CA ARG A 78 1.40 -8.87 -6.24
C ARG A 78 0.07 -9.22 -5.59
N SER A 79 0.06 -10.27 -4.78
CA SER A 79 -1.14 -10.77 -4.10
C SER A 79 -1.75 -9.70 -3.19
N ALA A 80 -0.91 -8.94 -2.48
CA ALA A 80 -1.35 -7.83 -1.64
C ALA A 80 -1.97 -6.69 -2.45
N CYS A 81 -1.40 -6.32 -3.60
CA CYS A 81 -1.97 -5.27 -4.47
C CYS A 81 -3.32 -5.72 -5.06
N LEU A 82 -3.42 -6.96 -5.54
CA LEU A 82 -4.66 -7.51 -6.07
C LEU A 82 -5.75 -7.57 -5.00
N ARG A 83 -5.42 -8.06 -3.79
CA ARG A 83 -6.32 -8.09 -2.64
C ARG A 83 -6.79 -6.69 -2.24
N GLU A 84 -5.87 -5.73 -2.19
CA GLU A 84 -6.19 -4.33 -1.85
C GLU A 84 -7.14 -3.72 -2.87
N ARG A 85 -6.88 -3.91 -4.18
CA ARG A 85 -7.82 -3.48 -5.22
C ARG A 85 -9.16 -4.16 -5.07
N GLU A 86 -9.19 -5.48 -4.93
CA GLU A 86 -10.44 -6.26 -4.82
C GLU A 86 -11.32 -5.78 -3.67
N ILE A 87 -10.75 -5.54 -2.49
CA ILE A 87 -11.50 -5.10 -1.31
C ILE A 87 -11.98 -3.67 -1.50
N ASN A 88 -11.10 -2.76 -1.90
CA ASN A 88 -11.42 -1.34 -1.88
C ASN A 88 -12.22 -0.88 -3.10
N HIS A 89 -12.03 -1.52 -4.26
CA HIS A 89 -12.79 -1.22 -5.48
C HIS A 89 -14.29 -1.48 -5.30
N ARG A 90 -14.71 -2.38 -4.41
CA ARG A 90 -16.14 -2.60 -4.11
C ARG A 90 -16.83 -1.33 -3.58
N ASN A 91 -16.10 -0.48 -2.86
CA ASN A 91 -16.64 0.72 -2.23
C ASN A 91 -16.22 2.02 -2.93
N ALA A 92 -15.09 2.00 -3.65
CA ALA A 92 -14.52 3.17 -4.32
C ALA A 92 -13.91 2.77 -5.69
N PRO A 93 -14.73 2.29 -6.64
CA PRO A 93 -14.27 1.80 -7.94
C PRO A 93 -13.53 2.87 -8.76
N GLU A 94 -13.94 4.13 -8.64
CA GLU A 94 -13.29 5.29 -9.26
C GLU A 94 -11.91 5.62 -8.66
N LEU A 95 -11.63 5.15 -7.44
CA LEU A 95 -10.37 5.41 -6.75
C LEU A 95 -9.34 4.31 -6.98
N TYR A 96 -9.76 3.04 -7.04
CA TYR A 96 -8.88 1.87 -7.15
C TYR A 96 -8.94 1.27 -8.55
N LEU A 97 -8.07 1.71 -9.43
CA LEU A 97 -8.26 1.54 -10.88
C LEU A 97 -7.72 0.20 -11.36
N ASP A 98 -6.43 -0.07 -11.13
CA ASP A 98 -5.77 -1.23 -11.72
C ASP A 98 -4.55 -1.70 -10.90
N VAL A 99 -4.03 -2.89 -11.22
CA VAL A 99 -2.76 -3.39 -10.72
C VAL A 99 -1.87 -3.72 -11.92
N VAL A 100 -0.81 -2.95 -12.10
CA VAL A 100 0.09 -3.05 -13.27
C VAL A 100 1.50 -3.46 -12.83
N PRO A 101 2.23 -4.21 -13.67
CA PRO A 101 3.62 -4.54 -13.38
C PRO A 101 4.56 -3.38 -13.72
N VAL A 102 5.69 -3.30 -13.02
CA VAL A 102 6.93 -2.75 -13.60
C VAL A 102 7.64 -3.93 -14.25
N THR A 103 7.91 -3.84 -15.55
CA THR A 103 8.54 -4.91 -16.32
C THR A 103 9.95 -4.54 -16.75
N GLN A 104 10.82 -5.54 -16.83
CA GLN A 104 12.13 -5.42 -17.43
C GLN A 104 12.15 -6.07 -18.82
N SER A 105 12.65 -5.33 -19.82
CA SER A 105 12.87 -5.82 -21.17
C SER A 105 14.03 -5.07 -21.82
N GLY A 106 14.96 -5.79 -22.47
CA GLY A 106 16.11 -5.18 -23.13
C GLY A 106 17.01 -4.34 -22.21
N GLY A 107 17.05 -4.64 -20.91
CA GLY A 107 17.80 -3.88 -19.91
C GLY A 107 17.14 -2.58 -19.44
N GLN A 108 15.93 -2.26 -19.93
CA GLN A 108 15.14 -1.10 -19.53
C GLN A 108 13.93 -1.51 -18.70
N LEU A 109 13.50 -0.62 -17.80
CA LEU A 109 12.29 -0.79 -17.00
C LEU A 109 11.14 0.03 -17.57
N HIS A 110 9.95 -0.54 -17.54
CA HIS A 110 8.73 0.08 -18.05
C HIS A 110 7.57 -0.13 -17.09
N LEU A 111 6.74 0.90 -16.89
CA LEU A 111 5.47 0.77 -16.17
C LEU A 111 4.40 0.24 -17.12
N GLY A 112 3.81 -0.91 -16.80
CA GLY A 112 2.79 -1.57 -17.62
C GLY A 112 3.30 -2.10 -18.97
N GLY A 113 4.62 -2.30 -19.10
CA GLY A 113 5.23 -2.80 -20.33
C GLY A 113 5.08 -4.31 -20.52
N ALA A 114 5.60 -4.81 -21.64
CA ALA A 114 5.80 -6.24 -21.87
C ALA A 114 7.16 -6.66 -21.32
N GLY A 115 7.24 -7.86 -20.72
CA GLY A 115 8.48 -8.41 -20.18
C GLY A 115 8.28 -9.11 -18.84
N GLU A 116 9.38 -9.43 -18.18
CA GLU A 116 9.36 -10.01 -16.85
C GLU A 116 8.97 -8.95 -15.82
N ALA A 117 7.97 -9.23 -14.99
CA ALA A 117 7.58 -8.34 -13.91
C ALA A 117 8.63 -8.36 -12.79
N VAL A 118 9.15 -7.20 -12.43
CA VAL A 118 10.12 -7.01 -11.33
C VAL A 118 9.51 -6.27 -10.14
N GLU A 119 8.35 -5.65 -10.31
CA GLU A 119 7.54 -5.07 -9.23
C GLU A 119 6.05 -4.98 -9.62
N TRP A 120 5.16 -4.85 -8.64
CA TRP A 120 3.73 -4.61 -8.85
C TRP A 120 3.29 -3.28 -8.24
N VAL A 121 2.45 -2.58 -8.98
CA VAL A 121 1.97 -1.23 -8.65
C VAL A 121 0.45 -1.22 -8.64
N LEU A 122 -0.14 -0.80 -7.53
CA LEU A 122 -1.55 -0.45 -7.46
C LEU A 122 -1.75 0.98 -8.00
N VAL A 123 -2.51 1.11 -9.08
CA VAL A 123 -2.83 2.39 -9.71
C VAL A 123 -4.14 2.90 -9.14
N MET A 124 -4.12 4.13 -8.66
CA MET A 124 -5.24 4.80 -8.03
C MET A 124 -5.48 6.16 -8.68
N GLN A 125 -6.72 6.65 -8.62
CA GLN A 125 -6.98 8.06 -8.85
C GLN A 125 -6.32 8.87 -7.71
N ARG A 126 -5.67 9.99 -8.02
CA ARG A 126 -5.16 10.87 -6.98
C ARG A 126 -6.35 11.49 -6.26
N PHE A 127 -6.43 11.28 -4.95
CA PHE A 127 -7.43 11.92 -4.11
C PHE A 127 -7.00 13.37 -3.85
N ASP A 128 -7.95 14.29 -3.94
CA ASP A 128 -7.71 15.70 -3.64
C ASP A 128 -7.31 15.84 -2.17
N GLN A 129 -6.12 16.37 -1.92
CA GLN A 129 -5.59 16.48 -0.57
C GLN A 129 -6.41 17.46 0.28
N ASP A 130 -7.07 18.45 -0.35
CA ASP A 130 -7.94 19.41 0.33
C ASP A 130 -9.24 18.76 0.85
N CYS A 131 -9.59 17.58 0.32
CA CYS A 131 -10.76 16.82 0.72
C CYS A 131 -10.47 15.79 1.83
N LEU A 132 -9.23 15.71 2.32
CA LEU A 132 -8.92 14.85 3.46
C LEU A 132 -9.67 15.32 4.71
N LEU A 133 -10.26 14.38 5.44
CA LEU A 133 -11.00 14.69 6.68
C LEU A 133 -10.12 15.43 7.71
N SER A 134 -8.82 15.13 7.76
CA SER A 134 -7.86 15.86 8.61
C SER A 134 -7.75 17.34 8.21
N VAL A 135 -7.60 17.61 6.91
CA VAL A 135 -7.54 18.98 6.37
C VAL A 135 -8.86 19.71 6.60
N LEU A 136 -10.00 19.05 6.36
CA LEU A 136 -11.32 19.62 6.65
C LEU A 136 -11.52 19.91 8.13
N ALA A 137 -11.03 19.05 9.02
CA ALA A 137 -11.12 19.25 10.46
C ALA A 137 -10.27 20.44 10.92
N GLU A 138 -9.01 20.52 10.47
CA GLU A 138 -8.11 21.64 10.77
C GLU A 138 -8.66 22.97 10.25
N ALA A 139 -9.30 22.96 9.08
CA ALA A 139 -9.94 24.13 8.49
C ALA A 139 -11.32 24.46 9.10
N GLY A 140 -11.82 23.69 10.09
CA GLY A 140 -13.16 23.88 10.67
C GLY A 140 -14.33 23.60 9.71
N LYS A 141 -14.07 22.92 8.60
CA LYS A 141 -15.03 22.57 7.53
C LYS A 141 -15.67 21.19 7.70
N LEU A 142 -15.26 20.44 8.72
CA LEU A 142 -15.86 19.13 9.04
C LEU A 142 -17.21 19.31 9.73
N THR A 143 -18.28 19.41 8.93
CA THR A 143 -19.63 19.69 9.43
C THR A 143 -20.31 18.45 10.04
N PRO A 144 -21.32 18.63 10.92
CA PRO A 144 -22.14 17.51 11.42
C PRO A 144 -22.76 16.66 10.32
N ALA A 145 -23.19 17.28 9.20
CA ALA A 145 -23.76 16.56 8.07
C ALA A 145 -22.74 15.61 7.41
N ILE A 146 -21.49 16.05 7.23
CA ILE A 146 -20.40 15.19 6.73
C ILE A 146 -20.14 14.05 7.70
N MET A 147 -20.10 14.33 9.00
CA MET A 147 -19.87 13.33 10.03
C MET A 147 -20.98 12.26 10.08
N THR A 148 -22.25 12.67 9.98
CA THR A 148 -23.38 11.73 9.91
C THR A 148 -23.32 10.88 8.65
N ALA A 149 -23.08 11.49 7.48
CA ALA A 149 -22.97 10.74 6.23
C ALA A 149 -21.82 9.71 6.24
N LEU A 150 -20.68 10.08 6.84
CA LEU A 150 -19.54 9.19 7.05
C LEU A 150 -19.91 8.02 7.99
N ALA A 151 -20.56 8.32 9.11
CA ALA A 151 -20.99 7.30 10.07
C ALA A 151 -21.94 6.29 9.41
N ASP A 152 -22.90 6.77 8.63
CA ASP A 152 -23.83 5.91 7.90
C ASP A 152 -23.12 5.06 6.84
N ALA A 153 -22.12 5.61 6.14
CA ALA A 153 -21.32 4.87 5.18
C ALA A 153 -20.52 3.74 5.86
N ILE A 154 -19.90 4.02 7.00
CA ILE A 154 -19.17 3.01 7.80
C ILE A 154 -20.12 1.93 8.31
N ALA A 155 -21.30 2.31 8.82
CA ALA A 155 -22.30 1.36 9.30
C ALA A 155 -22.79 0.42 8.19
N ARG A 156 -23.08 0.96 7.00
CA ARG A 156 -23.45 0.15 5.82
C ARG A 156 -22.33 -0.80 5.43
N PHE A 157 -21.09 -0.31 5.36
CA PHE A 157 -19.93 -1.13 5.02
C PHE A 157 -19.76 -2.31 5.99
N HIS A 158 -19.81 -2.06 7.30
CA HIS A 158 -19.71 -3.12 8.31
C HIS A 158 -20.84 -4.14 8.24
N THR A 159 -22.06 -3.71 7.88
CA THR A 159 -23.21 -4.63 7.75
C THR A 159 -23.03 -5.61 6.59
N THR A 160 -22.37 -5.19 5.51
CA THR A 160 -22.16 -6.01 4.30
C THR A 160 -20.79 -6.71 4.27
N ALA A 161 -19.91 -6.44 5.23
CA ALA A 161 -18.57 -6.99 5.25
C ALA A 161 -18.60 -8.50 5.57
N GLU A 162 -17.87 -9.29 4.78
CA GLU A 162 -17.72 -10.73 5.04
C GLU A 162 -16.99 -10.96 6.37
N ALA A 163 -17.64 -11.70 7.29
CA ALA A 163 -17.01 -12.09 8.54
C ALA A 163 -15.85 -13.06 8.28
N ARG A 164 -14.63 -12.66 8.66
CA ARG A 164 -13.46 -13.54 8.55
C ARG A 164 -13.58 -14.66 9.57
N SER A 165 -13.98 -15.85 9.10
CA SER A 165 -14.02 -17.06 9.92
C SER A 165 -12.60 -17.43 10.39
N LEU A 166 -12.33 -17.37 11.69
CA LEU A 166 -11.04 -17.71 12.32
C LEU A 166 -10.70 -19.22 12.30
N ARG A 167 -11.45 -20.05 11.56
CA ARG A 167 -11.39 -21.53 11.62
C ARG A 167 -10.04 -22.19 11.25
N ASN A 168 -9.04 -21.44 10.77
CA ASN A 168 -7.74 -21.99 10.36
C ASN A 168 -6.53 -21.50 11.18
N ILE A 169 -6.72 -20.82 12.32
CA ILE A 169 -5.61 -20.60 13.25
C ILE A 169 -5.41 -21.90 14.04
N LYS A 170 -4.54 -22.79 13.54
CA LYS A 170 -3.91 -23.80 14.40
C LYS A 170 -3.04 -23.06 15.41
N ILE A 171 -3.63 -22.62 16.52
CA ILE A 171 -2.86 -22.20 17.70
C ILE A 171 -2.14 -23.46 18.16
N ASN A 172 -0.82 -23.51 17.94
CA ASN A 172 -0.01 -24.59 18.47
C ASN A 172 0.11 -24.40 19.98
N LEU A 173 -0.86 -24.94 20.73
CA LEU A 173 -0.96 -24.86 22.20
C LEU A 173 0.18 -25.57 22.94
N GLN A 174 1.14 -26.19 22.25
CA GLN A 174 2.29 -26.83 22.88
C GLN A 174 3.35 -25.85 23.40
N ALA A 175 3.38 -24.58 22.95
CA ALA A 175 4.36 -23.60 23.43
C ALA A 175 3.94 -22.86 24.72
N ALA A 176 2.68 -22.99 25.17
CA ALA A 176 2.16 -22.26 26.33
C ALA A 176 2.27 -23.02 27.68
N ARG A 177 2.92 -24.19 27.71
CA ARG A 177 3.01 -25.04 28.91
C ARG A 177 4.42 -25.24 29.46
N ALA A 178 5.40 -24.46 29.00
CA ALA A 178 6.80 -24.53 29.45
C ALA A 178 7.27 -23.29 30.23
N LEU A 179 6.35 -22.41 30.62
CA LEU A 179 6.64 -21.25 31.47
C LEU A 179 5.56 -21.10 32.55
N TYR A 180 5.39 -22.14 33.38
CA TYR A 180 5.01 -22.09 34.79
C TYR A 180 5.36 -23.43 35.42
#